data_AF-A0A5E6NW30-F1
#
_entry.id   AF-A0A5E6NW30-F1
#
_cell.length_a   1.000
_cell.length_b   1.000
_cell.length_c   1.000
_cell.angle_alpha   90.00
_cell.angle_beta   90.00
_cell.angle_gamma   90.00
#
_symmetry.space_group_name_H-M   'P 1'
#
loop_
_entity.id
_entity.type
_entity.pdbx_description
1 polymer ?
#
loop_
_entity_poly.entity_id
_entity_poly.type
_entity_poly.pdbx_seq_one_letter_code
_entity_poly.pdbx_strand_id
1 'polypeptide(L)'
;MGQDIFIACAAVSDYSIKNIAKNKIKKSEKTLILELTPTKDILQEVCKLTKKPVCIGFAAETQNLTENAKNKLKNKGCDAIILNDVSKHDLGFKSDENEC
;
A
#
# COMPACT_ATOMS: atom_id res chain seq x y z
N MET A 1 -27.10 5.68 -2.42
CA MET A 1 -26.02 6.32 -3.20
C MET A 1 -24.74 5.58 -2.88
N GLY A 2 -24.04 5.07 -3.89
CA GLY A 2 -22.74 4.40 -3.75
C GLY A 2 -21.68 5.23 -4.45
N GLN A 3 -20.41 4.96 -4.17
CA GLN A 3 -19.29 5.56 -4.89
C GLN A 3 -19.13 4.88 -6.25
N ASP A 4 -18.80 5.66 -7.28
CA ASP A 4 -18.56 5.14 -8.63
C ASP A 4 -17.09 4.75 -8.85
N ILE A 5 -16.17 5.44 -8.18
CA ILE A 5 -14.71 5.27 -8.35
C ILE A 5 -14.03 5.26 -6.97
N PHE A 6 -13.07 4.35 -6.79
CA PHE A 6 -12.18 4.26 -5.64
C PHE A 6 -10.72 4.24 -6.10
N ILE A 7 -9.93 5.21 -5.64
CA ILE A 7 -8.51 5.35 -5.99
C ILE A 7 -7.67 5.20 -4.71
N ALA A 8 -6.89 4.12 -4.63
CA ALA A 8 -6.09 3.78 -3.46
C ALA A 8 -4.70 4.43 -3.49
N CYS A 9 -4.64 5.75 -3.30
CA CYS A 9 -3.38 6.52 -3.32
C CYS A 9 -2.59 6.47 -2.01
N ALA A 10 -3.19 6.01 -0.91
CA ALA A 10 -2.54 6.04 0.39
C ALA A 10 -1.45 4.97 0.50
N ALA A 11 -0.29 5.35 1.05
CA ALA A 11 0.75 4.41 1.45
C ALA A 11 0.36 3.71 2.76
N VAL A 12 -0.50 2.69 2.65
CA VAL A 12 -0.99 1.90 3.78
C VAL A 12 0.11 0.95 4.25
N SER A 13 0.35 0.89 5.57
CA SER A 13 1.33 -0.03 6.16
C SER A 13 0.92 -1.49 6.00
N ASP A 14 1.82 -2.33 5.49
CA ASP A 14 1.62 -3.78 5.35
C ASP A 14 1.50 -4.51 6.70
N TYR A 15 1.99 -3.89 7.78
CA TYR A 15 1.97 -4.46 9.11
C TYR A 15 1.44 -3.47 10.16
N SER A 16 0.81 -4.03 11.20
CA SER A 16 0.35 -3.31 12.38
C SER A 16 0.92 -3.94 13.66
N ILE A 17 0.99 -3.18 14.74
CA ILE A 17 1.42 -3.68 16.06
C ILE A 17 0.44 -4.73 16.56
N LYS A 18 0.94 -5.91 16.91
CA LYS A 18 0.15 -7.01 17.48
C LYS A 18 -0.36 -6.67 18.89
N ASN A 19 0.54 -6.13 19.71
CA ASN A 19 0.29 -5.84 21.13
C ASN A 19 0.38 -4.32 21.38
N ILE A 20 -0.73 -3.60 21.19
CA ILE A 20 -0.77 -2.14 21.32
C ILE A 20 -0.62 -1.74 22.79
N ALA A 21 0.41 -0.94 23.10
CA ALA A 21 0.62 -0.42 24.45
C ALA A 21 -0.42 0.68 24.78
N LYS A 22 -1.08 0.57 25.94
CA LYS A 22 -2.05 1.58 26.41
C LYS A 22 -1.41 2.92 26.80
N ASN A 23 -0.11 2.89 27.12
CA ASN A 23 0.65 4.05 27.57
C ASN A 23 1.93 4.17 26.75
N LYS A 24 2.50 5.38 26.71
CA LYS A 24 3.79 5.64 26.06
C LYS A 24 4.87 4.70 26.61
N ILE A 25 5.51 3.95 25.72
CA ILE A 25 6.66 3.10 26.06
C ILE A 25 7.81 4.02 26.45
N LYS A 26 8.27 3.94 27.70
CA LYS A 26 9.41 4.73 28.18
C LYS A 26 10.71 4.11 27.66
N LYS A 27 11.71 4.97 27.39
CA LYS A 27 13.07 4.52 27.07
C LYS A 27 13.61 3.70 28.26
N SER A 28 14.26 2.58 27.95
CA SER A 28 14.94 1.73 28.94
C SER A 28 16.27 1.25 28.35
N GLU A 29 17.16 0.72 29.19
CA GLU A 29 18.42 0.10 28.73
C GLU A 29 18.22 -1.29 28.10
N LYS A 30 17.01 -1.84 28.17
CA LYS A 30 16.66 -3.13 27.56
C LYS A 30 16.26 -2.96 26.10
N THR A 31 16.54 -3.99 25.31
CA THR A 31 16.08 -4.10 23.91
C THR A 31 14.55 -4.01 23.81
N LEU A 32 14.06 -3.16 22.92
CA LEU A 32 12.63 -3.07 22.58
C LEU A 32 12.31 -4.09 21.49
N ILE A 33 11.32 -4.95 21.73
CA ILE A 33 10.80 -5.90 20.76
C ILE A 33 9.37 -5.49 20.41
N LEU A 34 9.11 -5.27 19.12
CA LEU A 34 7.78 -5.00 18.59
C LEU A 34 7.31 -6.22 17.79
N GLU A 35 6.27 -6.88 18.26
CA GLU A 35 5.59 -7.91 17.47
C GLU A 35 4.65 -7.25 16.47
N LEU A 36 4.84 -7.55 15.19
CA LEU A 36 4.03 -7.06 14.09
C LEU A 36 3.17 -8.17 13.50
N THR A 37 1.98 -7.81 13.04
CA THR A 37 1.07 -8.71 12.31
C THR A 37 0.67 -8.08 10.98
N PRO A 38 0.44 -8.87 9.92
CA PRO A 38 -0.04 -8.35 8.64
C PRO A 38 -1.33 -7.52 8.79
N THR A 39 -1.41 -6.39 8.10
CA THR A 39 -2.60 -5.55 8.03
C THR A 39 -3.61 -6.13 7.04
N LYS A 40 -4.90 -5.78 7.20
CA LYS A 40 -5.93 -6.08 6.19
C LYS A 40 -5.67 -5.30 4.91
N ASP A 41 -5.89 -5.95 3.79
CA ASP A 41 -5.72 -5.37 2.46
C ASP A 41 -6.97 -4.58 2.03
N ILE A 42 -7.01 -3.29 2.35
CA ILE A 42 -8.18 -2.43 2.11
C ILE A 42 -8.61 -2.44 0.63
N LEU A 43 -7.65 -2.33 -0.29
CA LEU A 43 -7.93 -2.31 -1.72
C LEU A 43 -8.57 -3.61 -2.19
N GLN A 44 -8.01 -4.75 -1.76
CA GLN A 44 -8.57 -6.05 -2.11
C GLN A 44 -9.98 -6.25 -1.52
N GLU A 45 -10.23 -5.78 -0.29
CA GLU A 45 -11.56 -5.85 0.33
C GLU A 45 -12.59 -5.00 -0.43
N VAL A 46 -12.22 -3.80 -0.89
CA VAL A 46 -13.10 -2.97 -1.74
C VAL A 46 -13.37 -3.66 -3.08
N CYS A 47 -12.37 -4.30 -3.68
CA CYS A 47 -12.53 -5.04 -4.94
C CYS A 47 -13.46 -6.26 -4.82
N LYS A 48 -13.70 -6.78 -3.60
CA LYS A 48 -14.60 -7.92 -3.34
C LYS A 48 -16.06 -7.51 -3.08
N LEU A 49 -16.38 -6.23 -3.02
CA LEU A 49 -17.75 -5.76 -2.74
C LEU A 49 -18.71 -6.21 -3.84
N THR A 50 -19.94 -6.60 -3.46
CA THR A 50 -21.00 -6.97 -4.41
C THR A 50 -21.37 -5.84 -5.37
N LYS A 51 -21.28 -4.59 -4.89
CA LYS A 51 -21.42 -3.37 -5.69
C LYS A 51 -20.12 -2.57 -5.61
N LYS A 52 -19.03 -3.14 -6.13
CA LYS A 52 -17.73 -2.46 -6.13
C LYS A 52 -17.72 -1.26 -7.09
N PRO A 53 -17.07 -0.15 -6.73
CA PRO A 53 -16.72 0.91 -7.67
C PRO A 53 -15.64 0.44 -8.64
N VAL A 54 -15.32 1.26 -9.64
CA VAL A 54 -14.06 1.11 -10.39
C VAL A 54 -12.90 1.30 -9.42
N CYS A 55 -12.09 0.26 -9.25
CA CYS A 55 -11.00 0.23 -8.28
C CYS A 55 -9.66 0.44 -8.98
N ILE A 56 -8.97 1.52 -8.61
CA ILE A 56 -7.65 1.89 -9.14
C ILE A 56 -6.64 1.78 -8.00
N GLY A 57 -5.65 0.90 -8.17
CA GLY A 57 -4.53 0.74 -7.23
C GLY A 57 -3.26 1.46 -7.67
N PHE A 58 -2.29 1.55 -6.77
CA PHE A 58 -0.93 1.99 -7.08
C PHE A 58 0.08 0.87 -6.80
N ALA A 59 1.13 0.81 -7.62
CA ALA A 59 2.29 -0.03 -7.40
C ALA A 59 3.55 0.81 -7.58
N ALA A 60 4.38 0.87 -6.54
CA ALA A 60 5.76 1.33 -6.66
C ALA A 60 6.64 0.09 -6.74
N GLU A 61 7.36 -0.07 -7.84
CA GLU A 61 8.22 -1.24 -8.09
C GLU A 61 9.63 -0.77 -8.46
N THR A 62 10.65 -1.50 -8.01
CA THR A 62 12.06 -1.20 -8.32
C THR A 62 12.67 -2.18 -9.32
N GLN A 63 12.01 -3.33 -9.55
CA GLN A 63 12.47 -4.42 -10.42
C GLN A 63 11.25 -5.13 -11.01
N ASN A 64 11.42 -5.76 -12.19
CA ASN A 64 10.35 -6.52 -12.87
C ASN A 64 9.00 -5.78 -12.94
N LEU A 65 9.08 -4.46 -13.18
CA LEU A 65 8.01 -3.46 -13.12
C LEU A 65 6.66 -3.98 -13.63
N THR A 66 6.60 -4.33 -14.91
CA THR A 66 5.36 -4.76 -15.59
C THR A 66 4.82 -6.09 -15.07
N GLU A 67 5.69 -7.05 -14.74
CA GLU A 67 5.27 -8.36 -14.26
C GLU A 67 4.69 -8.25 -12.84
N ASN A 68 5.39 -7.54 -11.95
CA ASN A 68 4.92 -7.28 -10.60
C ASN A 68 3.61 -6.49 -10.59
N ALA A 69 3.49 -5.46 -11.44
CA ALA A 69 2.25 -4.69 -11.59
C ALA A 69 1.08 -5.57 -12.06
N LYS A 70 1.29 -6.42 -13.07
CA LYS A 70 0.25 -7.37 -13.55
C LYS A 70 -0.16 -8.36 -12.47
N ASN A 71 0.81 -8.89 -11.72
CA ASN A 71 0.55 -9.80 -10.61
C ASN A 71 -0.24 -9.09 -9.49
N LYS A 72 0.12 -7.86 -9.14
CA LYS A 72 -0.62 -7.04 -8.17
C LYS A 72 -2.04 -6.74 -8.64
N LEU A 73 -2.23 -6.32 -9.89
CA LEU A 73 -3.55 -6.10 -10.49
C LEU A 73 -4.45 -7.33 -10.32
N LYS A 74 -3.95 -8.51 -10.70
CA LYS A 74 -4.68 -9.78 -10.60
C LYS A 74 -4.96 -10.18 -9.15
N ASN A 75 -3.95 -10.10 -8.27
CA ASN A 75 -4.08 -10.53 -6.88
C ASN A 75 -5.03 -9.63 -6.07
N LYS A 76 -5.05 -8.33 -6.36
CA LYS A 76 -5.93 -7.36 -5.69
C LYS A 76 -7.34 -7.35 -6.29
N GLY A 77 -7.49 -7.72 -7.57
CA GLY A 77 -8.77 -7.68 -8.28
C GLY A 77 -9.18 -6.27 -8.72
N CYS A 78 -8.20 -5.38 -8.91
CA CYS A 78 -8.45 -4.01 -9.34
C CYS A 78 -8.79 -3.95 -10.83
N ASP A 79 -9.46 -2.88 -11.24
CA ASP A 79 -9.78 -2.62 -12.65
C ASP A 79 -8.58 -1.98 -13.36
N ALA A 80 -7.77 -1.22 -12.61
CA ALA A 80 -6.50 -0.66 -13.08
C ALA A 80 -5.47 -0.60 -11.95
N ILE A 81 -4.19 -0.55 -12.34
CA ILE A 81 -3.08 -0.26 -11.43
C ILE A 81 -2.18 0.79 -12.07
N ILE A 82 -1.85 1.84 -11.32
CA ILE A 82 -0.89 2.86 -11.70
C ILE A 82 0.48 2.38 -11.21
N LEU A 83 1.39 2.14 -12.14
CA LEU A 83 2.74 1.67 -11.86
C LEU A 83 3.68 2.87 -11.88
N ASN A 84 4.28 3.15 -10.73
CA ASN A 84 5.34 4.13 -10.61
C ASN A 84 6.70 3.40 -10.57
N ASP A 85 7.58 3.73 -11.52
CA ASP A 85 8.94 3.21 -11.58
C ASP A 85 9.83 4.02 -10.64
N VAL A 86 10.04 3.48 -9.43
CA VAL A 86 10.89 4.09 -8.40
C VAL A 86 12.31 3.50 -8.38
N SER A 87 12.73 2.85 -9.48
CA SER A 87 14.05 2.23 -9.58
C SER A 87 15.20 3.25 -9.72
N LYS A 88 14.89 4.46 -10.19
CA LYS A 88 15.88 5.52 -10.38
C LYS A 88 16.01 6.36 -9.11
N HIS A 89 17.22 6.38 -8.56
CA HIS A 89 17.56 7.04 -7.29
C HIS A 89 17.39 8.58 -7.33
N ASP A 90 17.26 9.17 -8.51
CA ASP A 90 17.04 10.60 -8.75
C ASP A 90 15.56 11.00 -8.96
N LEU A 91 14.65 10.02 -9.04
CA LEU A 91 13.20 10.24 -9.18
C LEU A 91 12.50 9.80 -7.89
N GLY A 92 12.55 10.63 -6.84
CA GLY A 92 11.86 10.33 -5.59
C GLY A 92 11.89 11.42 -4.54
N PHE A 93 10.69 11.84 -4.09
CA PHE A 93 10.33 12.71 -2.93
C PHE A 93 11.06 14.06 -2.75
N LYS A 94 12.14 14.35 -3.47
CA LYS A 94 12.95 15.58 -3.44
C LYS A 94 13.29 16.15 -4.83
N SER A 95 12.66 15.61 -5.86
CA SER A 95 12.74 16.06 -7.26
C SER A 95 11.43 16.75 -7.61
N ASP A 96 11.48 17.89 -8.32
CA ASP A 96 10.29 18.56 -8.88
C ASP A 96 9.62 17.72 -9.98
N GLU A 97 10.31 16.68 -10.47
CA GLU A 97 9.76 15.70 -11.41
C GLU A 97 9.27 14.48 -10.64
N ASN A 98 7.95 14.47 -10.42
CA ASN A 98 7.21 13.29 -9.98
C ASN A 98 6.56 12.70 -11.23
N GLU A 99 7.07 11.59 -11.73
CA GLU A 99 6.37 10.83 -12.77
C GLU A 99 5.20 10.08 -12.10
N CYS A 100 3.98 10.52 -12.40
CA CYS A 100 2.72 9.89 -12.01
C CYS A 100 2.26 8.86 -13.02
#